data_AF-A0A1W9NY58-F1
#
_entry.id   AF-A0A1W9NY58-F1
#
_cell.length_a   1.000
_cell.length_b   1.000
_cell.length_c   1.000
_cell.angle_alpha   90.00
_cell.angle_beta   90.00
_cell.angle_gamma   90.00
#
_symmetry.space_group_name_H-M   'P 1'
#
loop_
_entity.id
_entity.type
_entity.pdbx_description
1 polymer ?
#
loop_
_entity_poly.entity_id
_entity_poly.type
_entity_poly.pdbx_seq_one_letter_code
_entity_poly.pdbx_strand_id
1 'polypeptide(L)'
;NWLEFKRLVPQKVTTVILPIGTMEAHGIIPIGTDNIIPEEISIHIAEKINALIAPTLSYGITHTLLPYPGSMTLSEETFEKVVEEIAFSLSNNGFETIIFMNGHGGHFDELKTFPGPIILYKKGEGFPKLDKRCKTFFDESIKLLTKEIKAVLKGFKQSV
;
A
#
# COMPACT_ATOMS: atom_id res chain seq x y z
N ASN A 1 10.31 17.92 2.83
CA ASN A 1 11.78 17.73 2.56
C ASN A 1 12.44 16.98 3.73
N TRP A 2 13.75 16.69 3.71
CA TRP A 2 14.39 15.88 4.79
C TRP A 2 14.42 16.57 6.17
N LEU A 3 14.50 17.91 6.22
CA LEU A 3 14.44 18.67 7.48
C LEU A 3 13.04 18.57 8.11
N GLU A 4 12.01 18.67 7.29
CA GLU A 4 10.63 18.46 7.70
C GLU A 4 10.39 17.03 8.17
N PHE A 5 10.89 16.03 7.43
CA PHE A 5 10.84 14.63 7.83
C PHE A 5 11.41 14.42 9.24
N LYS A 6 12.62 14.93 9.50
CA LYS A 6 13.29 14.86 10.82
C LYS A 6 12.47 15.47 11.95
N ARG A 7 11.61 16.44 11.67
CA ARG A 7 10.77 17.12 12.66
C ARG A 7 9.44 16.37 12.91
N LEU A 8 9.00 15.57 11.95
CA LEU A 8 7.75 14.83 11.99
C LEU A 8 7.95 13.41 12.54
N VAL A 9 9.02 12.72 12.14
CA VAL A 9 9.25 11.31 12.46
C VAL A 9 10.42 11.17 13.42
N PRO A 10 10.26 10.47 14.57
CA PRO A 10 9.03 9.84 15.08
C PRO A 10 8.13 10.77 15.92
N GLN A 11 8.44 12.07 16.08
CA GLN A 11 7.87 12.89 17.16
C GLN A 11 6.38 13.20 17.00
N LYS A 12 5.86 13.23 15.78
CA LYS A 12 4.46 13.57 15.46
C LYS A 12 3.75 12.49 14.65
N VAL A 13 4.51 11.74 13.85
CA VAL A 13 4.01 10.66 13.01
C VAL A 13 4.92 9.46 13.14
N THR A 14 4.33 8.31 13.47
CA THR A 14 5.02 7.01 13.56
C THR A 14 4.44 5.99 12.58
N THR A 15 3.42 6.36 11.82
CA THR A 15 2.76 5.52 10.81
C THR A 15 3.16 5.96 9.40
N VAL A 16 3.47 5.00 8.53
CA VAL A 16 3.67 5.23 7.09
C VAL A 16 2.85 4.25 6.28
N ILE A 17 2.25 4.72 5.19
CA ILE A 17 1.63 3.88 4.16
C ILE A 17 2.63 3.73 3.01
N LEU A 18 2.90 2.50 2.59
CA LEU A 18 3.68 2.16 1.41
C LEU A 18 2.72 1.59 0.35
N PRO A 19 2.34 2.38 -0.67
CA PRO A 19 1.62 1.86 -1.82
C PRO A 19 2.49 0.87 -2.60
N ILE A 20 1.90 -0.27 -2.98
CA ILE A 20 2.57 -1.31 -3.77
C ILE A 20 1.66 -1.73 -4.90
N GLY A 21 2.21 -1.77 -6.11
CA GLY A 21 1.55 -2.30 -7.28
C GLY A 21 2.51 -3.00 -8.23
N THR A 22 2.07 -3.17 -9.47
CA THR A 22 2.87 -3.73 -10.56
C THR A 22 2.47 -3.09 -11.88
N MET A 23 3.14 -3.49 -12.96
CA MET A 23 2.80 -3.10 -14.33
C MET A 23 2.17 -4.29 -15.04
N GLU A 24 0.87 -4.25 -15.29
CA GLU A 24 0.17 -5.34 -15.97
C GLU A 24 -1.02 -4.88 -16.80
N ALA A 25 -1.44 -5.73 -17.73
CA ALA A 25 -2.58 -5.45 -18.59
C ALA A 25 -3.92 -5.50 -17.85
N HIS A 26 -4.63 -4.37 -17.81
CA HIS A 26 -5.98 -4.26 -17.27
C HIS A 26 -7.02 -4.00 -18.37
N GLY A 27 -7.06 -4.84 -19.41
CA GLY A 27 -7.98 -4.65 -20.53
C GLY A 27 -7.77 -3.31 -21.24
N ILE A 28 -8.74 -2.39 -21.11
CA ILE A 28 -8.71 -1.05 -21.76
C ILE A 28 -8.26 0.10 -20.85
N ILE A 29 -7.97 -0.17 -19.57
CA ILE A 29 -7.53 0.86 -18.61
C ILE A 29 -5.99 0.85 -18.47
N PRO A 30 -5.38 1.85 -17.82
CA PRO A 30 -3.92 1.98 -17.76
C PRO A 30 -3.22 0.76 -17.17
N ILE A 31 -2.04 0.43 -17.72
CA ILE A 31 -1.21 -0.68 -17.23
C ILE A 31 -0.62 -0.47 -15.83
N GLY A 32 -0.70 0.76 -15.31
CA GLY A 32 -0.31 1.11 -13.94
C GLY A 32 -1.49 1.20 -12.97
N THR A 33 -2.65 0.62 -13.30
CA THR A 33 -3.84 0.64 -12.45
C THR A 33 -3.53 0.18 -11.02
N ASP A 34 -2.71 -0.85 -10.89
CA ASP A 34 -2.28 -1.40 -9.60
C ASP A 34 -1.38 -0.46 -8.79
N ASN A 35 -0.87 0.61 -9.39
CA ASN A 35 -0.12 1.67 -8.70
C ASN A 35 -1.03 2.85 -8.35
N ILE A 36 -1.84 3.29 -9.31
CA ILE A 36 -2.70 4.47 -9.19
C ILE A 36 -3.73 4.30 -8.08
N ILE A 37 -4.43 3.15 -8.05
CA ILE A 37 -5.50 2.90 -7.08
C ILE A 37 -4.99 2.91 -5.63
N PRO A 38 -3.96 2.12 -5.23
CA PRO A 38 -3.49 2.13 -3.85
C PRO A 38 -2.87 3.48 -3.45
N GLU A 39 -2.25 4.21 -4.37
CA GLU A 39 -1.74 5.56 -4.10
C GLU A 39 -2.86 6.53 -3.76
N GLU A 40 -3.92 6.57 -4.59
CA GLU A 40 -5.10 7.41 -4.34
C GLU A 40 -5.82 7.03 -3.03
N ILE A 41 -5.97 5.73 -2.75
CA ILE A 41 -6.53 5.28 -1.47
C ILE A 41 -5.67 5.78 -0.31
N SER A 42 -4.35 5.69 -0.42
CA SER A 42 -3.40 6.13 0.60
C SER A 42 -3.55 7.62 0.89
N ILE A 43 -3.67 8.46 -0.15
CA ILE A 43 -3.92 9.90 -0.03
C ILE A 43 -5.20 10.17 0.77
N HIS A 44 -6.29 9.47 0.45
CA HIS A 44 -7.59 9.69 1.10
C HIS A 44 -7.65 9.24 2.57
N ILE A 45 -6.79 8.33 3.02
CA ILE A 45 -6.82 7.82 4.39
C ILE A 45 -5.70 8.35 5.28
N ALA A 46 -4.58 8.82 4.71
CA ALA A 46 -3.37 9.18 5.45
C ALA A 46 -3.63 10.19 6.58
N GLU A 47 -4.37 11.26 6.30
CA GLU A 47 -4.69 12.27 7.31
C GLU A 47 -5.56 11.71 8.45
N LYS A 48 -6.52 10.84 8.13
CA LYS A 48 -7.47 10.26 9.10
C LYS A 48 -6.78 9.33 10.10
N ILE A 49 -5.66 8.73 9.71
CA ILE A 49 -4.91 7.77 10.52
C ILE A 49 -3.58 8.34 11.03
N ASN A 50 -3.32 9.64 10.78
CA ASN A 50 -2.05 10.31 11.06
C ASN A 50 -0.84 9.52 10.51
N ALA A 51 -0.81 9.32 9.19
CA ALA A 51 0.27 8.64 8.50
C ALA A 51 0.93 9.53 7.43
N LEU A 52 2.22 9.28 7.17
CA LEU A 52 2.88 9.72 5.95
C LEU A 52 2.72 8.68 4.84
N ILE A 53 2.89 9.08 3.58
CA ILE A 53 2.86 8.17 2.43
C ILE A 53 4.28 8.08 1.88
N ALA A 54 4.81 6.86 1.77
CA ALA A 54 6.06 6.57 1.08
C ALA A 54 5.85 6.52 -0.43
N PRO A 55 6.89 6.71 -1.25
CA PRO A 55 6.78 6.55 -2.71
C PRO A 55 6.25 5.16 -3.10
N THR A 56 5.37 5.10 -4.09
CA THR A 56 4.77 3.87 -4.60
C THR A 56 5.84 2.90 -5.15
N LEU A 57 5.87 1.67 -4.64
CA LEU A 57 6.64 0.58 -5.26
C LEU A 57 5.91 0.14 -6.53
N SER A 58 6.37 0.64 -7.67
CA SER A 58 5.63 0.57 -8.94
C SER A 58 5.81 -0.72 -9.74
N TYR A 59 6.77 -1.55 -9.32
CA TYR A 59 7.11 -2.81 -9.99
C TYR A 59 6.99 -3.94 -8.97
N GLY A 60 6.24 -4.96 -9.35
CA GLY A 60 5.97 -6.11 -8.53
C GLY A 60 6.01 -7.38 -9.36
N ILE A 61 5.11 -8.30 -9.04
CA ILE A 61 5.04 -9.60 -9.68
C ILE A 61 3.80 -9.61 -10.57
N THR A 62 4.01 -9.95 -11.83
CA THR A 62 2.94 -10.15 -12.80
C THR A 62 3.05 -11.56 -13.36
N HIS A 63 1.98 -12.33 -13.19
CA HIS A 63 1.92 -13.75 -13.53
C HIS A 63 1.33 -13.97 -14.92
N THR A 64 0.04 -14.32 -14.97
CA THR A 64 -0.68 -14.71 -16.19
C THR A 64 -0.79 -13.59 -17.22
N LEU A 65 -0.62 -12.33 -16.78
CA LEU A 65 -0.69 -11.15 -17.63
C LEU A 65 0.68 -10.71 -18.18
N LEU A 66 1.78 -11.40 -17.82
CA LEU A 66 3.12 -11.09 -18.32
C LEU A 66 3.25 -11.16 -19.85
N PRO A 67 2.56 -12.06 -20.59
CA PRO A 67 2.65 -12.09 -22.06
C PRO A 67 2.06 -10.86 -22.76
N TYR A 68 1.32 -10.00 -22.07
CA TYR A 68 0.73 -8.80 -22.67
C TYR A 68 1.75 -7.65 -22.77
N PRO A 69 1.78 -6.89 -23.88
CA PRO A 69 2.73 -5.79 -24.06
C PRO A 69 2.63 -4.73 -22.95
N GLY A 70 3.79 -4.35 -22.41
CA GLY A 70 3.89 -3.35 -21.33
C GLY A 70 3.84 -3.95 -19.92
N SER A 71 3.43 -5.21 -19.77
CA SER A 71 3.55 -5.94 -18.51
C SER A 71 5.03 -6.11 -18.12
N MET A 72 5.33 -5.99 -16.84
CA MET A 72 6.67 -6.18 -16.29
C MET A 72 6.58 -7.02 -15.01
N THR A 73 7.61 -7.80 -14.72
CA THR A 73 7.64 -8.61 -13.50
C THR A 73 9.03 -8.61 -12.89
N LEU A 74 9.09 -8.62 -11.57
CA LEU A 74 10.26 -9.00 -10.79
C LEU A 74 10.20 -10.52 -10.52
N SER A 75 11.35 -11.13 -10.21
CA SER A 75 11.30 -12.44 -9.58
C SER A 75 10.72 -12.33 -8.17
N GLU A 76 10.10 -13.40 -7.68
CA GLU A 76 9.56 -13.49 -6.31
C GLU A 76 10.61 -13.08 -5.27
N GLU A 77 11.81 -13.68 -5.35
CA GLU A 77 12.95 -13.36 -4.46
C GLU A 77 13.34 -11.87 -4.50
N THR A 78 13.36 -11.27 -5.68
CA THR A 78 13.72 -9.84 -5.82
C THR A 78 12.65 -8.97 -5.20
N PHE A 79 11.39 -9.26 -5.48
CA PHE A 79 10.26 -8.50 -4.95
C PHE A 79 10.22 -8.55 -3.42
N GLU A 80 10.30 -9.75 -2.84
CA GLU A 80 10.34 -9.95 -1.39
C GLU A 80 11.47 -9.14 -0.74
N LYS A 81 12.67 -9.21 -1.32
CA LYS A 81 13.86 -8.52 -0.80
C LYS A 81 13.76 -7.00 -0.91
N VAL A 82 13.21 -6.48 -2.00
CA VAL A 82 12.96 -5.04 -2.16
C VAL A 82 11.97 -4.55 -1.09
N VAL A 83 10.86 -5.28 -0.89
CA VAL A 83 9.86 -4.95 0.13
C VAL A 83 10.48 -4.99 1.53
N GLU A 84 11.31 -5.99 1.83
CA GLU A 84 12.04 -6.10 3.09
C GLU A 84 12.97 -4.90 3.34
N GLU A 85 13.83 -4.58 2.38
CA GLU A 85 14.83 -3.53 2.53
C GLU A 85 14.18 -2.13 2.66
N ILE A 86 13.06 -1.90 1.97
CA ILE A 86 12.23 -0.71 2.16
C ILE A 86 11.64 -0.67 3.58
N ALA A 87 11.04 -1.77 4.04
CA ALA A 87 10.45 -1.84 5.37
C ALA A 87 11.48 -1.60 6.48
N PHE A 88 12.66 -2.20 6.36
CA PHE A 88 13.79 -1.99 7.26
C PHE A 88 14.25 -0.53 7.25
N SER A 89 14.32 0.10 6.08
CA SER A 89 14.70 1.51 5.94
C SER A 89 13.68 2.45 6.59
N LEU A 90 12.38 2.22 6.37
CA LEU A 90 11.29 2.98 7.00
C LEU A 90 11.34 2.87 8.53
N SER A 91 11.52 1.65 9.03
CA SER A 91 11.72 1.36 10.45
C SER A 91 12.91 2.12 11.06
N ASN A 92 14.06 2.10 10.37
CA ASN A 92 15.25 2.82 10.84
C ASN A 92 15.08 4.33 10.83
N ASN A 93 14.20 4.86 9.99
CA ASN A 93 13.85 6.27 9.99
C ASN A 93 12.84 6.67 11.09
N GLY A 94 12.40 5.72 11.93
CA GLY A 94 11.57 5.99 13.11
C GLY A 94 10.09 5.66 12.94
N PHE A 95 9.68 5.05 11.82
CA PHE A 95 8.32 4.54 11.71
C PHE A 95 8.16 3.28 12.58
N GLU A 96 7.14 3.29 13.42
CA GLU A 96 6.77 2.15 14.27
C GLU A 96 5.68 1.29 13.64
N THR A 97 4.99 1.83 12.64
CA THR A 97 3.91 1.16 11.92
C THR A 97 4.06 1.46 10.44
N ILE A 98 4.26 0.41 9.65
CA ILE A 98 4.22 0.47 8.18
C ILE A 98 2.92 -0.18 7.76
N ILE A 99 2.21 0.41 6.80
CA ILE A 99 0.99 -0.13 6.18
C ILE A 99 1.31 -0.35 4.71
N PHE A 100 1.42 -1.59 4.28
CA PHE A 100 1.61 -1.91 2.87
C PHE A 100 0.25 -1.87 2.17
N MET A 101 -0.01 -0.89 1.32
CA MET A 101 -1.28 -0.75 0.59
C MET A 101 -1.15 -1.44 -0.77
N ASN A 102 -1.53 -2.71 -0.83
CA ASN A 102 -1.36 -3.54 -2.03
C ASN A 102 -2.49 -3.33 -3.05
N GLY A 103 -2.12 -2.99 -4.29
CA GLY A 103 -3.03 -2.83 -5.42
C GLY A 103 -3.19 -4.06 -6.32
N HIS A 104 -2.30 -5.06 -6.20
CA HIS A 104 -2.27 -6.20 -7.13
C HIS A 104 -2.61 -7.54 -6.45
N GLY A 105 -3.59 -8.27 -6.97
CA GLY A 105 -4.05 -9.54 -6.40
C GLY A 105 -2.99 -10.65 -6.43
N GLY A 106 -2.17 -10.71 -7.48
CA GLY A 106 -1.09 -11.68 -7.61
C GLY A 106 0.14 -11.38 -6.75
N HIS A 107 0.05 -10.46 -5.79
CA HIS A 107 1.02 -10.33 -4.70
C HIS A 107 0.60 -11.07 -3.43
N PHE A 108 -0.67 -11.52 -3.28
CA PHE A 108 -1.10 -12.15 -2.03
C PHE A 108 -0.32 -13.44 -1.72
N ASP A 109 0.17 -14.12 -2.75
CA ASP A 109 0.85 -15.41 -2.64
C ASP A 109 2.32 -15.27 -2.23
N GLU A 110 2.94 -14.16 -2.57
CA GLU A 110 4.35 -13.80 -2.35
C GLU A 110 4.44 -12.87 -1.14
N LEU A 111 3.34 -12.20 -0.83
CA LEU A 111 3.06 -11.62 0.45
C LEU A 111 2.42 -12.65 1.42
N LYS A 112 2.54 -13.98 1.20
CA LYS A 112 1.92 -15.02 2.06
C LYS A 112 2.38 -15.00 3.52
N THR A 113 3.54 -14.44 3.82
CA THR A 113 3.97 -14.13 5.21
C THR A 113 3.18 -12.97 5.82
N PHE A 114 2.36 -12.30 5.01
CA PHE A 114 1.61 -11.09 5.28
C PHE A 114 0.14 -11.09 4.78
N PRO A 115 -0.73 -12.04 5.20
CA PRO A 115 -2.09 -12.19 4.66
C PRO A 115 -3.03 -10.98 4.81
N GLY A 116 -2.94 -9.99 3.92
CA GLY A 116 -3.87 -8.87 3.88
C GLY A 116 -3.41 -7.74 2.95
N PRO A 117 -4.33 -6.88 2.51
CA PRO A 117 -4.01 -5.68 1.72
C PRO A 117 -3.33 -4.58 2.55
N ILE A 118 -3.16 -4.80 3.86
CA ILE A 118 -2.47 -3.97 4.86
C ILE A 118 -1.71 -4.93 5.77
N ILE A 119 -0.43 -4.62 6.01
CA ILE A 119 0.49 -5.42 6.83
C ILE A 119 1.14 -4.45 7.80
N LEU A 120 1.27 -4.78 9.10
CA LEU A 120 1.89 -3.93 10.10
C LEU A 120 3.29 -4.45 10.46
N TYR A 121 4.29 -3.57 10.43
CA TYR A 121 5.66 -3.88 10.83
C TYR A 121 6.10 -2.99 11.99
N LYS A 122 6.79 -3.58 12.98
CA LYS A 122 7.46 -2.86 14.07
C LYS A 122 8.92 -3.31 14.24
N LYS A 123 9.80 -2.35 14.53
CA LYS A 123 11.23 -2.59 14.78
C LYS A 123 11.43 -3.62 15.90
N GLY A 124 12.19 -4.68 15.62
CA GLY A 124 12.54 -5.73 16.58
C GLY A 124 11.69 -7.00 16.50
N GLU A 125 10.63 -7.04 15.68
CA GLU A 125 9.74 -8.21 15.56
C GLU A 125 10.18 -9.20 14.45
N GLY A 126 11.32 -8.96 13.80
CA GLY A 126 11.76 -9.72 12.63
C GLY A 126 11.03 -9.30 11.36
N PHE A 127 11.06 -10.14 10.31
CA PHE A 127 10.30 -9.90 9.08
C PHE A 127 8.79 -9.76 9.40
N PRO A 128 8.04 -8.84 8.76
CA PRO A 128 6.65 -8.60 9.15
C PRO A 128 5.82 -9.90 9.10
N LYS A 129 4.86 -10.01 10.02
CA LYS A 129 3.88 -11.11 10.04
C LYS A 129 2.50 -10.49 9.97
N LEU A 130 1.51 -11.21 9.44
CA LEU A 130 0.14 -10.71 9.55
C LEU A 130 -0.26 -10.51 11.00
N ASP A 131 -0.49 -9.25 11.34
CA ASP A 131 -1.09 -8.85 12.60
C ASP A 131 -2.62 -8.88 12.50
N LYS A 132 -3.33 -9.42 13.49
CA LYS A 132 -4.81 -9.41 13.51
C LYS A 132 -5.40 -7.99 13.46
N ARG A 133 -4.67 -6.98 13.91
CA ARG A 133 -5.00 -5.55 13.78
C ARG A 133 -5.07 -5.10 12.32
N CYS A 134 -4.36 -5.76 11.40
CA CYS A 134 -4.46 -5.51 9.95
C CYS A 134 -5.88 -5.73 9.44
N LYS A 135 -6.55 -6.79 9.92
CA LYS A 135 -7.94 -7.06 9.55
C LYS A 135 -8.86 -5.95 10.05
N THR A 136 -8.71 -5.53 11.31
CA THR A 136 -9.47 -4.42 11.87
C THR A 136 -9.24 -3.12 11.10
N PHE A 137 -7.98 -2.80 10.78
CA PHE A 137 -7.63 -1.61 10.03
C PHE A 137 -8.17 -1.66 8.58
N PHE A 138 -8.10 -2.82 7.91
CA PHE A 138 -8.71 -3.03 6.61
C PHE A 138 -10.23 -2.85 6.66
N ASP A 139 -10.90 -3.48 7.62
CA ASP A 139 -12.35 -3.36 7.80
C ASP A 139 -12.77 -1.89 8.04
N GLU A 140 -12.02 -1.13 8.85
CA GLU A 140 -12.26 0.30 9.08
C GLU A 140 -11.96 1.16 7.84
N SER A 141 -10.91 0.85 7.09
CA SER A 141 -10.59 1.52 5.83
C SER A 141 -11.70 1.31 4.80
N ILE A 142 -12.21 0.08 4.65
CA ILE A 142 -13.36 -0.22 3.80
C ILE A 142 -14.60 0.54 4.25
N LYS A 143 -14.87 0.64 5.55
CA LYS A 143 -16.00 1.45 6.07
C LYS A 143 -15.85 2.93 5.71
N LEU A 144 -14.65 3.49 5.89
CA LEU A 144 -14.35 4.90 5.56
C LEU A 144 -14.53 5.16 4.06
N LEU A 145 -13.89 4.35 3.22
CA LEU A 145 -14.00 4.46 1.75
C LEU A 145 -15.44 4.25 1.28
N THR A 146 -16.15 3.26 1.83
CA THR A 146 -17.56 3.02 1.49
C THR A 146 -18.44 4.21 1.87
N LYS A 147 -18.17 4.86 3.00
CA LYS A 147 -18.89 6.07 3.43
C LYS A 147 -18.66 7.22 2.45
N GLU A 148 -17.42 7.40 1.99
CA GLU A 148 -17.06 8.44 1.02
C GLU A 148 -17.62 8.18 -0.37
N ILE A 149 -17.48 6.96 -0.88
CA ILE A 149 -18.09 6.53 -2.14
C ILE A 149 -19.61 6.74 -2.11
N LYS A 150 -20.28 6.36 -1.01
CA LYS A 150 -21.72 6.61 -0.85
C LYS A 150 -22.06 8.10 -0.83
N ALA A 151 -21.22 8.94 -0.23
CA ALA A 151 -21.41 10.40 -0.24
C ALA A 151 -21.27 10.98 -1.65
N VAL A 152 -20.25 10.57 -2.40
CA VAL A 152 -20.03 10.97 -3.81
C VAL A 152 -21.20 10.51 -4.68
N LEU A 153 -21.61 9.25 -4.58
CA LEU A 153 -22.74 8.70 -5.34
C LEU A 153 -24.06 9.40 -5.00
N LYS A 154 -24.26 9.79 -3.73
CA LYS A 154 -25.43 10.57 -3.32
C LYS A 154 -25.40 11.97 -3.92
N GLY A 155 -24.24 12.61 -3.95
CA GLY A 155 -24.03 13.89 -4.63
C GLY A 155 -24.36 13.79 -6.12
N PHE A 156 -23.84 12.78 -6.81
CA PHE A 156 -24.14 12.53 -8.23
C PHE A 156 -25.64 12.36 -8.51
N LYS A 157 -26.36 11.60 -7.66
CA LYS A 157 -27.82 11.40 -7.80
C LYS A 157 -28.65 12.65 -7.52
N GLN A 158 -28.09 13.66 -6.85
CA GLN A 158 -28.78 14.93 -6.60
C GLN A 158 -28.51 15.98 -7.69
N SER A 159 -27.51 15.74 -8.54
CA SER A 159 -27.13 16.59 -9.67
C SER A 159 -27.68 16.13 -11.03
N VAL A 160 -28.52 15.08 -11.05
CA VAL A 160 -29.26 14.55 -12.22
C VAL A 160 -30.74 14.60 -11.89
#